data_AF-D0MR54-F1
#
_entry.id   AF-D0MR54-F1
#
_cell.length_a   1.000
_cell.length_b   1.000
_cell.length_c   1.000
_cell.angle_alpha   90.00
_cell.angle_beta   90.00
_cell.angle_gamma   90.00
#
_symmetry.space_group_name_H-M   'P 1'
#
loop_
_entity.id
_entity.type
_entity.pdbx_description
1 polymer ?
#
loop_
_entity_poly.entity_id
_entity_poly.type
_entity_poly.pdbx_seq_one_letter_code
_entity_poly.pdbx_strand_id
1 'polypeptide(L)'
;MTFIMGEYSGMPQSSSAGGNKLKSLQGQLDLVICNCSLQSLEFPASKNAVLELAFSLLKVGGELRATDLVCSRRLSSSECEEARLAMAVSGESSKQLQQKLLLGAPYVGDLKRLIRTLGTDVDVRTESCITAAIDNAVASILPPLATATDVRFYPATFHVFRIQDVEEPREDYGQTAIFNGSDGDDKSVVGGALSRSFRLDDEWNFDKGVHTFQ
;
A
#
# COMPACT_ATOMS: atom_id res chain seq x y z
N MET A 1 11.20 -16.10 -4.18
CA MET A 1 10.02 -16.34 -5.04
C MET A 1 9.10 -15.15 -4.86
N THR A 2 9.00 -14.25 -5.85
CA THR A 2 8.18 -13.03 -5.74
C THR A 2 6.74 -13.35 -6.11
N PHE A 3 5.78 -13.00 -5.26
CA PHE A 3 4.36 -13.15 -5.59
C PHE A 3 3.73 -11.76 -5.74
N ILE A 4 3.34 -11.44 -6.97
CA ILE A 4 2.64 -10.20 -7.30
C ILE A 4 1.15 -10.53 -7.29
N MET A 5 0.40 -9.95 -6.35
CA MET A 5 -1.05 -9.98 -6.37
C MET A 5 -1.53 -8.68 -7.06
N GLY A 6 -1.87 -8.81 -8.33
CA GLY A 6 -2.33 -7.70 -9.17
C GLY A 6 -1.80 -7.85 -10.59
N GLU A 7 -2.67 -8.21 -11.53
CA GLU A 7 -2.30 -8.23 -12.95
C GLU A 7 -2.28 -6.79 -13.51
N TYR A 8 -1.17 -6.41 -14.12
CA TYR A 8 -1.20 -5.52 -15.28
C TYR A 8 -1.53 -6.39 -16.50
N SER A 9 -2.72 -6.19 -17.05
CA SER A 9 -3.18 -6.59 -18.39
C SER A 9 -2.41 -7.72 -19.09
N GLY A 10 -2.92 -8.96 -18.99
CA GLY A 10 -2.71 -9.97 -20.02
C GLY A 10 -2.11 -11.31 -19.58
N MET A 11 -2.71 -12.01 -18.61
CA MET A 11 -2.54 -13.46 -18.43
C MET A 11 -3.88 -14.10 -18.01
N PRO A 12 -4.06 -15.42 -18.20
CA PRO A 12 -5.39 -16.02 -18.20
C PRO A 12 -5.95 -16.17 -16.79
N GLN A 13 -7.22 -15.76 -16.68
CA GLN A 13 -8.12 -16.02 -15.57
C GLN A 13 -7.99 -17.47 -15.08
N SER A 14 -7.72 -17.64 -13.79
CA SER A 14 -7.99 -18.91 -13.11
C SER A 14 -8.70 -18.67 -11.80
N SER A 15 -10.01 -18.47 -11.94
CA SER A 15 -11.00 -18.77 -10.91
C SER A 15 -10.93 -20.25 -10.52
N SER A 16 -10.96 -20.52 -9.22
CA SER A 16 -11.10 -21.82 -8.52
C SER A 16 -9.86 -22.72 -8.29
N ALA A 17 -8.77 -22.63 -9.06
CA ALA A 17 -7.55 -23.44 -8.81
C ALA A 17 -6.51 -22.75 -7.89
N GLY A 18 -6.59 -21.42 -7.74
CA GLY A 18 -5.62 -20.62 -6.98
C GLY A 18 -5.66 -20.81 -5.46
N GLY A 19 -6.83 -21.15 -4.89
CA GLY A 19 -7.00 -21.25 -3.43
C GLY A 19 -6.15 -22.34 -2.78
N ASN A 20 -5.99 -23.49 -3.44
CA ASN A 20 -5.18 -24.60 -2.90
C ASN A 20 -3.67 -24.33 -3.05
N LYS A 21 -3.27 -23.59 -4.10
CA LYS A 21 -1.86 -23.22 -4.35
C LYS A 21 -1.38 -22.11 -3.42
N LEU A 22 -2.26 -21.17 -3.06
CA LEU A 22 -1.94 -20.12 -2.09
C LEU A 22 -1.82 -20.66 -0.67
N LYS A 23 -2.69 -21.60 -0.27
CA LYS A 23 -2.56 -22.30 1.02
C LYS A 23 -1.21 -23.00 1.17
N SER A 24 -0.70 -23.63 0.10
CA SER A 24 0.61 -24.28 0.14
C SER A 24 1.79 -23.31 0.24
N LEU A 25 1.59 -22.00 0.06
CA LEU A 25 2.64 -20.98 0.13
C LEU A 25 2.62 -20.20 1.46
N GLN A 26 1.76 -20.57 2.40
CA GLN A 26 1.73 -19.94 3.72
C GLN A 26 3.10 -20.03 4.40
N GLY A 27 3.59 -18.90 4.93
CA GLY A 27 4.86 -18.82 5.64
C GLY A 27 6.11 -19.05 4.78
N GLN A 28 6.04 -18.91 3.46
CA GLN A 28 7.15 -19.26 2.56
C GLN A 28 7.70 -18.10 1.73
N LEU A 29 7.00 -16.96 1.67
CA LEU A 29 7.39 -15.85 0.82
C LEU A 29 8.18 -14.79 1.56
N ASP A 30 9.21 -14.27 0.89
CA ASP A 30 9.99 -13.11 1.35
C ASP A 30 9.25 -11.79 1.10
N LEU A 31 8.58 -11.68 -0.05
CA LEU A 31 7.97 -10.44 -0.53
C LEU A 31 6.64 -10.73 -1.22
N VAL A 32 5.60 -10.04 -0.77
CA VAL A 32 4.30 -9.99 -1.44
C VAL A 32 4.03 -8.54 -1.84
N ILE A 33 3.65 -8.31 -3.09
CA ILE A 33 3.29 -6.96 -3.57
C ILE A 33 1.80 -6.98 -3.91
N CYS A 34 1.04 -6.03 -3.38
CA CYS A 34 -0.40 -5.93 -3.58
C CYS A 34 -0.81 -4.50 -3.92
N ASN A 35 -1.55 -4.31 -5.02
CA ASN A 35 -2.26 -3.06 -5.30
C ASN A 35 -3.70 -3.19 -4.79
N CYS A 36 -3.96 -2.63 -3.61
CA CYS A 36 -5.22 -2.81 -2.90
C CYS A 36 -6.37 -1.95 -3.47
N SER A 37 -6.09 -0.91 -4.26
CA SER A 37 -7.13 -0.04 -4.81
C SER A 37 -7.92 -0.76 -5.91
N LEU A 38 -7.21 -1.32 -6.89
CA LEU A 38 -7.83 -2.03 -8.01
C LEU A 38 -8.46 -3.34 -7.54
N GLN A 39 -7.76 -4.09 -6.69
CA GLN A 39 -8.23 -5.38 -6.24
C GLN A 39 -9.56 -5.30 -5.48
N SER A 40 -9.79 -4.25 -4.69
CA SER A 40 -11.06 -4.04 -3.99
C SER A 40 -12.27 -3.79 -4.90
N LEU A 41 -12.04 -3.37 -6.15
CA LEU A 41 -13.10 -3.10 -7.12
C LEU A 41 -13.42 -4.29 -8.03
N GLU A 42 -12.39 -5.02 -8.45
CA GLU A 42 -12.55 -6.19 -9.33
C GLU A 42 -12.91 -7.47 -8.56
N PHE A 43 -12.38 -7.59 -7.34
CA PHE A 43 -12.63 -8.71 -6.45
C PHE A 43 -13.23 -8.18 -5.14
N PRO A 44 -14.57 -8.17 -4.99
CA PRO A 44 -15.26 -7.63 -3.83
C PRO A 44 -15.14 -8.55 -2.59
N ALA A 45 -13.95 -9.10 -2.35
CA ALA A 45 -13.55 -9.57 -1.03
C ALA A 45 -13.34 -8.35 -0.12
N SER A 46 -13.54 -8.51 1.19
CA SER A 46 -13.17 -7.45 2.12
C SER A 46 -11.66 -7.17 1.99
N LYS A 47 -11.27 -5.89 2.03
CA LYS A 47 -9.85 -5.49 2.00
C LYS A 47 -9.05 -6.23 3.09
N ASN A 48 -9.69 -6.46 4.24
CA ASN A 48 -9.18 -7.28 5.33
C ASN A 48 -8.79 -8.68 4.86
N ALA A 49 -9.67 -9.40 4.16
CA ALA A 49 -9.39 -10.76 3.71
C ALA A 49 -8.22 -10.84 2.72
N VAL A 50 -8.07 -9.83 1.85
CA VAL A 50 -6.92 -9.76 0.93
C VAL A 50 -5.62 -9.52 1.69
N LEU A 51 -5.64 -8.60 2.65
CA LEU A 51 -4.48 -8.30 3.50
C LEU A 51 -4.11 -9.48 4.41
N GLU A 52 -5.08 -10.15 5.02
CA GLU A 52 -4.90 -11.35 5.85
C GLU A 52 -4.28 -12.49 5.03
N LEU A 53 -4.83 -12.74 3.84
CA LEU A 53 -4.28 -13.75 2.95
C LEU A 53 -2.84 -13.40 2.57
N ALA A 54 -2.59 -12.18 2.09
CA ALA A 54 -1.26 -11.72 1.68
C ALA A 54 -0.23 -11.83 2.82
N PHE A 55 -0.59 -11.38 4.02
CA PHE A 55 0.25 -11.43 5.20
C PHE A 55 0.55 -12.88 5.62
N SER A 56 -0.44 -13.79 5.53
CA SER A 56 -0.24 -15.21 5.88
C SER A 56 0.77 -15.95 5.00
N LEU A 57 1.07 -15.43 3.80
CA LEU A 57 2.06 -16.00 2.90
C LEU A 57 3.50 -15.68 3.33
N LEU A 58 3.70 -14.64 4.13
CA LEU A 58 5.02 -14.19 4.54
C LEU A 58 5.64 -15.13 5.56
N LYS A 59 6.92 -15.47 5.37
CA LYS A 59 7.72 -16.00 6.47
C LYS A 59 8.05 -14.89 7.49
N VAL A 60 8.53 -15.26 8.67
CA VAL A 60 9.12 -14.28 9.59
C VAL A 60 10.33 -13.61 8.92
N GLY A 61 10.38 -12.28 8.97
CA GLY A 61 11.31 -11.42 8.24
C GLY A 61 10.82 -11.03 6.83
N GLY A 62 9.67 -11.54 6.38
CA GLY A 62 9.08 -11.17 5.09
C GLY A 62 8.36 -9.81 5.11
N GLU A 63 8.12 -9.26 3.93
CA GLU A 63 7.51 -7.95 3.71
C GLU A 63 6.30 -8.05 2.78
N LEU A 64 5.17 -7.45 3.17
CA LEU A 64 4.06 -7.14 2.28
C LEU A 64 4.13 -5.65 1.91
N ARG A 65 4.27 -5.36 0.62
CA ARG A 65 4.12 -4.01 0.05
C ARG A 65 2.71 -3.82 -0.46
N ALA A 66 1.86 -3.23 0.37
CA ALA A 66 0.48 -2.92 0.03
C ALA A 66 0.39 -1.46 -0.44
N THR A 67 0.10 -1.23 -1.72
CA THR A 67 -0.11 0.12 -2.26
C THR A 67 -1.59 0.39 -2.41
N ASP A 68 -2.04 1.57 -1.95
CA ASP A 68 -3.44 2.00 -2.08
C ASP A 68 -3.55 3.51 -2.35
N LEU A 69 -4.64 3.93 -2.98
CA LEU A 69 -5.09 5.32 -3.01
C LEU A 69 -5.81 5.60 -1.69
N VAL A 70 -5.28 6.53 -0.92
CA VAL A 70 -5.82 6.89 0.41
C VAL A 70 -6.27 8.34 0.45
N CYS A 71 -7.05 8.68 1.46
CA CYS A 71 -7.41 10.07 1.76
C CYS A 71 -6.82 10.56 3.09
N SER A 72 -6.57 11.87 3.19
CA SER A 72 -6.00 12.52 4.38
C SER A 72 -6.92 12.52 5.60
N ARG A 73 -8.23 12.34 5.39
CA ARG A 73 -9.26 12.26 6.44
C ARG A 73 -10.44 11.42 5.98
N ARG A 74 -11.29 11.01 6.94
CA ARG A 74 -12.57 10.38 6.62
C ARG A 74 -13.47 11.34 5.84
N LEU A 75 -14.13 10.81 4.82
CA LEU A 75 -15.25 11.47 4.16
C LEU A 75 -16.49 11.38 5.06
N SER A 76 -17.22 12.49 5.17
CA SER A 76 -18.52 12.52 5.84
C SER A 76 -19.59 11.80 5.01
N SER A 77 -20.72 11.47 5.65
CA SER A 77 -21.87 10.88 4.94
C SER A 77 -22.37 11.79 3.82
N SER A 78 -22.46 13.11 4.07
CA SER A 78 -22.88 14.11 3.07
C SER A 78 -21.96 14.12 1.87
N GLU A 79 -20.65 14.19 2.08
CA GLU A 79 -19.66 14.17 0.99
C GLU A 79 -19.75 12.88 0.16
N CYS A 80 -19.98 11.75 0.82
CA CYS A 80 -20.17 10.47 0.13
C CYS A 80 -21.48 10.43 -0.68
N GLU A 81 -22.57 10.98 -0.16
CA GLU A 81 -23.87 11.03 -0.84
C GLU A 81 -23.82 11.96 -2.06
N GLU A 82 -23.26 13.16 -1.90
CA GLU A 82 -23.06 14.13 -2.99
C GLU A 82 -22.17 13.54 -4.09
N ALA A 83 -21.08 12.88 -3.71
CA ALA A 83 -20.20 12.18 -4.65
C ALA A 83 -20.93 11.07 -5.41
N ARG A 84 -21.72 10.22 -4.73
CA ARG A 84 -22.51 9.16 -5.39
C ARG A 84 -23.54 9.72 -6.36
N LEU A 85 -24.20 10.82 -6.00
CA LEU A 85 -25.15 11.49 -6.87
C LEU A 85 -24.47 12.02 -8.14
N ALA A 86 -23.32 12.67 -8.00
CA ALA A 86 -22.54 13.16 -9.15
C ALA A 86 -22.04 12.03 -10.06
N MET A 87 -21.64 10.89 -9.49
CA MET A 87 -21.24 9.71 -10.25
C MET A 87 -22.37 9.17 -11.15
N ALA A 88 -23.58 9.08 -10.60
CA ALA A 88 -24.76 8.56 -11.33
C ALA A 88 -25.10 9.38 -12.58
N VAL A 89 -24.76 10.68 -12.59
CA VAL A 89 -25.01 11.59 -13.71
C VAL A 89 -23.96 11.49 -14.82
N SER A 90 -22.72 11.10 -14.50
CA SER A 90 -21.59 11.26 -15.42
C SER A 90 -21.53 10.29 -16.61
N GLY A 91 -22.32 9.21 -16.65
CA GLY A 91 -22.56 8.35 -17.84
C GLY A 91 -21.35 7.64 -18.50
N GLU A 92 -20.11 8.03 -18.21
CA GLU A 92 -18.90 7.54 -18.87
C GLU A 92 -18.26 6.37 -18.13
N SER A 93 -18.19 5.21 -18.79
CA SER A 93 -17.68 3.95 -18.22
C SER A 93 -16.22 4.03 -17.75
N SER A 94 -15.36 4.80 -18.44
CA SER A 94 -13.95 4.97 -18.08
C SER A 94 -13.77 5.81 -16.81
N LYS A 95 -14.61 6.83 -16.64
CA LYS A 95 -14.61 7.73 -15.49
C LYS A 95 -15.22 7.08 -14.24
N GLN A 96 -16.19 6.19 -14.43
CA GLN A 96 -16.84 5.46 -13.33
C GLN A 96 -15.84 4.68 -12.47
N LEU A 97 -14.81 4.06 -13.06
CA LEU A 97 -13.81 3.34 -12.28
C LEU A 97 -13.00 4.28 -11.37
N GLN A 98 -12.53 5.40 -11.93
CA GLN A 98 -11.77 6.41 -11.20
C GLN A 98 -12.59 7.05 -10.08
N GLN A 99 -13.88 7.31 -10.35
CA GLN A 99 -14.80 7.83 -9.35
C GLN A 99 -15.05 6.83 -8.22
N LYS A 100 -15.23 5.54 -8.54
CA LYS A 100 -15.35 4.47 -7.55
C LYS A 100 -14.08 4.34 -6.69
N LEU A 101 -12.90 4.48 -7.29
CA LEU A 101 -11.62 4.48 -6.58
C LEU A 101 -11.54 5.63 -5.58
N LEU A 102 -11.88 6.85 -5.99
CA LEU A 102 -11.87 8.03 -5.12
C LEU A 102 -12.86 7.91 -3.96
N LEU A 103 -14.10 7.51 -4.26
CA LEU A 103 -15.12 7.33 -3.23
C LEU A 103 -14.80 6.17 -2.27
N GLY A 104 -14.09 5.15 -2.75
CA GLY A 104 -13.66 4.00 -1.97
C GLY A 104 -12.33 4.16 -1.25
N ALA A 105 -11.63 5.29 -1.42
CA ALA A 105 -10.32 5.52 -0.81
C ALA A 105 -10.43 5.62 0.72
N PRO A 106 -9.77 4.74 1.49
CA PRO A 106 -9.85 4.77 2.94
C PRO A 106 -9.02 5.94 3.50
N TYR A 107 -9.42 6.43 4.67
CA TYR A 107 -8.55 7.29 5.45
C TYR A 107 -7.25 6.53 5.77
N VAL A 108 -6.09 7.13 5.49
CA VAL A 108 -4.77 6.51 5.69
C VAL A 108 -4.60 5.90 7.09
N GLY A 109 -5.12 6.59 8.12
CA GLY A 109 -5.04 6.12 9.51
C GLY A 109 -5.96 4.93 9.82
N ASP A 110 -7.10 4.81 9.11
CA ASP A 110 -7.98 3.65 9.22
C ASP A 110 -7.37 2.42 8.56
N LEU A 111 -6.76 2.59 7.38
CA LEU A 111 -6.04 1.51 6.71
C LEU A 111 -4.82 1.04 7.53
N LYS A 112 -4.05 1.97 8.11
CA LYS A 112 -2.94 1.61 9.01
C LYS A 112 -3.43 0.84 10.25
N ARG A 113 -4.55 1.26 10.86
CA ARG A 113 -5.19 0.52 11.97
C ARG A 113 -5.61 -0.88 11.55
N LEU A 114 -6.23 -0.99 10.37
CA LEU A 114 -6.66 -2.26 9.83
C LEU A 114 -5.48 -3.22 9.60
N ILE A 115 -4.37 -2.72 9.05
CA ILE A 115 -3.17 -3.54 8.84
C ILE A 115 -2.61 -4.05 10.19
N ARG A 116 -2.67 -3.24 11.25
CA ARG A 116 -2.24 -3.69 12.59
C ARG A 116 -3.10 -4.81 13.16
N THR A 117 -4.34 -5.01 12.70
CA THR A 117 -5.18 -6.12 13.18
C THR A 117 -4.80 -7.47 12.56
N LEU A 118 -3.84 -7.51 11.62
CA LEU A 118 -3.42 -8.75 10.96
C LEU A 118 -2.65 -9.71 11.90
N GLY A 119 -2.04 -9.19 12.97
CA GLY A 119 -1.28 -10.00 13.93
C GLY A 119 -0.48 -9.16 14.92
N THR A 120 0.03 -9.80 15.97
CA THR A 120 1.00 -9.19 16.91
C THR A 120 2.41 -9.14 16.34
N ASP A 121 2.68 -9.90 15.28
CA ASP A 121 3.94 -9.97 14.55
C ASP A 121 3.99 -8.98 13.37
N VAL A 122 3.22 -7.89 13.44
CA VAL A 122 3.10 -6.88 12.38
C VAL A 122 3.83 -5.61 12.78
N ASP A 123 4.83 -5.22 11.99
CA ASP A 123 5.33 -3.84 11.96
C ASP A 123 4.85 -3.16 10.67
N VAL A 124 4.17 -2.02 10.79
CA VAL A 124 3.64 -1.27 9.65
C VAL A 124 4.32 0.08 9.51
N ARG A 125 5.04 0.25 8.40
CA ARG A 125 5.62 1.52 7.98
C ARG A 125 4.87 2.08 6.78
N THR A 126 4.92 3.40 6.61
CA THR A 126 4.20 4.10 5.56
C THR A 126 5.17 4.94 4.78
N GLU A 127 5.20 4.74 3.46
CA GLU A 127 5.79 5.65 2.51
C GLU A 127 4.66 6.34 1.75
N SER A 128 4.46 7.63 1.99
CA SER A 128 3.46 8.45 1.32
C SER A 128 4.11 9.37 0.31
N CYS A 129 3.48 9.47 -0.86
CA CYS A 129 3.86 10.45 -1.88
C CYS A 129 2.81 11.57 -1.91
N ILE A 130 2.80 12.41 -0.88
CA ILE A 130 1.87 13.55 -0.79
C ILE A 130 2.08 14.53 -1.96
N THR A 131 3.30 14.63 -2.49
CA THR A 131 3.60 15.44 -3.69
C THR A 131 2.95 14.88 -4.96
N ALA A 132 2.62 13.59 -4.99
CA ALA A 132 1.81 12.96 -6.03
C ALA A 132 0.31 12.98 -5.70
N ALA A 133 -0.13 13.90 -4.82
CA ALA A 133 -1.56 14.12 -4.60
C ALA A 133 -2.25 14.44 -5.93
N ILE A 134 -3.38 13.77 -6.15
CA ILE A 134 -4.11 13.82 -7.41
C ILE A 134 -5.23 14.86 -7.38
N ASP A 135 -5.18 15.82 -6.45
CA ASP A 135 -6.27 16.78 -6.16
C ASP A 135 -6.75 17.52 -7.42
N ASN A 136 -5.84 17.90 -8.32
CA ASN A 136 -6.18 18.51 -9.61
C ASN A 136 -7.00 17.57 -10.51
N ALA A 137 -6.69 16.27 -10.50
CA ALA A 137 -7.46 15.27 -11.22
C ALA A 137 -8.79 14.94 -10.51
N VAL A 138 -8.84 15.03 -9.17
CA VAL A 138 -10.10 14.83 -8.41
C VAL A 138 -11.15 15.84 -8.86
N ALA A 139 -10.79 17.10 -9.09
CA ALA A 139 -11.71 18.14 -9.54
C ALA A 139 -12.38 17.81 -10.89
N SER A 140 -11.67 17.14 -11.81
CA SER A 140 -12.24 16.73 -13.10
C SER A 140 -12.99 15.40 -13.01
N ILE A 141 -12.57 14.49 -12.14
CA ILE A 141 -13.14 13.14 -11.99
C ILE A 141 -14.42 13.17 -11.15
N LEU A 142 -14.39 13.82 -9.99
CA LEU A 142 -15.45 13.81 -9.00
C LEU A 142 -15.51 15.16 -8.26
N PRO A 143 -16.07 16.22 -8.89
CA PRO A 143 -16.04 17.59 -8.38
C PRO A 143 -16.50 17.78 -6.92
N PRO A 144 -17.55 17.09 -6.42
CA PRO A 144 -17.97 17.24 -5.02
C PRO A 144 -16.86 16.93 -4.01
N LEU A 145 -15.98 15.96 -4.32
CA LEU A 145 -14.86 15.62 -3.45
C LEU A 145 -13.70 16.61 -3.53
N ALA A 146 -13.59 17.37 -4.62
CA ALA A 146 -12.61 18.45 -4.71
C ALA A 146 -13.08 19.72 -3.99
N THR A 147 -14.39 19.93 -3.88
CA THR A 147 -14.98 21.04 -3.11
C THR A 147 -15.09 20.74 -1.61
N ALA A 148 -14.97 19.47 -1.22
CA ALA A 148 -14.87 19.06 0.17
C ALA A 148 -13.62 19.67 0.82
N THR A 149 -13.80 20.37 1.95
CA THR A 149 -12.70 21.10 2.60
C THR A 149 -11.60 20.16 3.09
N ASP A 150 -10.36 20.42 2.67
CA ASP A 150 -9.11 19.82 3.19
C ASP A 150 -8.97 18.29 3.08
N VAL A 151 -9.70 17.65 2.15
CA VAL A 151 -9.41 16.24 1.79
C VAL A 151 -8.38 16.20 0.66
N ARG A 152 -7.30 15.45 0.87
CA ARG A 152 -6.29 15.16 -0.16
C ARG A 152 -6.29 13.69 -0.50
N PHE A 153 -6.16 13.37 -1.78
CA PHE A 153 -6.06 12.00 -2.28
C PHE A 153 -4.66 11.75 -2.82
N TYR A 154 -4.01 10.69 -2.36
CA TYR A 154 -2.64 10.39 -2.75
C TYR A 154 -2.35 8.90 -2.65
N PRO A 155 -1.40 8.38 -3.46
CA PRO A 155 -0.93 7.01 -3.29
C PRO A 155 -0.09 6.90 -2.00
N ALA A 156 -0.30 5.81 -1.28
CA ALA A 156 0.53 5.41 -0.15
C ALA A 156 0.93 3.94 -0.29
N THR A 157 2.19 3.64 0.03
CA THR A 157 2.69 2.28 0.15
C THR A 157 2.88 1.97 1.62
N PHE A 158 2.24 0.89 2.07
CA PHE A 158 2.41 0.34 3.41
C PHE A 158 3.38 -0.82 3.33
N HIS A 159 4.51 -0.68 4.02
CA HIS A 159 5.48 -1.73 4.22
C HIS A 159 5.09 -2.48 5.50
N VAL A 160 4.57 -3.68 5.32
CA VAL A 160 4.03 -4.52 6.40
C VAL A 160 5.01 -5.67 6.61
N PHE A 161 5.89 -5.52 7.59
CA PHE A 161 6.86 -6.55 7.93
C PHE A 161 6.26 -7.56 8.90
N ARG A 162 6.58 -8.82 8.67
CA ARG A 162 6.28 -9.90 9.61
C ARG A 162 7.48 -10.10 10.54
N ILE A 163 7.47 -9.52 11.73
CA ILE A 163 8.61 -9.52 12.66
C ILE A 163 8.15 -10.12 14.00
N GLN A 164 8.98 -10.94 14.62
CA GLN A 164 8.70 -11.48 15.96
C GLN A 164 8.88 -10.39 17.02
N ASP A 165 8.04 -10.42 18.04
CA ASP A 165 8.18 -9.59 19.24
C ASP A 165 8.20 -8.08 18.95
N VAL A 166 7.37 -7.62 18.00
CA VAL A 166 7.17 -6.19 17.73
C VAL A 166 6.44 -5.54 18.92
N GLU A 167 7.07 -4.52 19.50
CA GLU A 167 6.47 -3.72 20.57
C GLU A 167 5.72 -2.51 20.01
N GLU A 168 4.60 -2.14 20.65
CA GLU A 168 3.87 -0.90 20.38
C GLU A 168 3.55 -0.25 21.75
N PRO A 169 4.01 0.98 22.02
CA PRO A 169 4.70 1.90 21.10
C PRO A 169 6.13 1.47 20.77
N ARG A 170 6.75 2.15 19.79
CA ARG A 170 8.17 1.94 19.47
C ARG A 170 9.02 2.37 20.67
N GLU A 171 9.90 1.48 21.12
CA GLU A 171 10.80 1.71 22.25
C GLU A 171 12.22 2.06 21.79
N ASP A 172 12.91 2.90 22.59
CA ASP A 172 14.31 3.27 22.41
C ASP A 172 15.19 2.35 23.27
N TYR A 173 15.98 1.51 22.61
CA TYR A 173 16.99 0.64 23.24
C TYR A 173 18.44 1.11 23.03
N GLY A 174 18.64 2.34 22.55
CA GLY A 174 19.95 2.87 22.19
C GLY A 174 20.59 2.19 20.97
N GLN A 175 19.76 1.64 20.08
CA GLN A 175 20.22 0.94 18.88
C GLN A 175 20.64 1.95 17.79
N THR A 176 21.52 1.50 16.90
CA THR A 176 21.95 2.31 15.76
C THR A 176 22.03 1.41 14.54
N ALA A 177 21.50 1.90 13.42
CA ALA A 177 21.58 1.22 12.13
C ALA A 177 22.47 2.01 11.16
N ILE A 178 23.19 1.28 10.30
CA ILE A 178 24.03 1.85 9.25
C ILE A 178 23.63 1.18 7.94
N PHE A 179 23.30 1.99 6.94
CA PHE A 179 23.13 1.48 5.59
C PHE A 179 24.51 1.32 4.92
N ASN A 180 24.88 0.08 4.61
CA ASN A 180 26.17 -0.24 4.01
C ASN A 180 26.23 0.04 2.49
N GLY A 181 25.11 0.42 1.87
CA GLY A 181 24.95 0.48 0.42
C GLY A 181 24.32 -0.79 -0.14
N SER A 182 23.86 -0.72 -1.39
CA SER A 182 23.42 -1.90 -2.14
C SER A 182 24.61 -2.44 -2.94
N ASP A 183 24.90 -3.74 -2.80
CA ASP A 183 25.85 -4.44 -3.68
C ASP A 183 25.19 -4.61 -5.06
N GLY A 184 25.32 -3.59 -5.90
CA GLY A 184 24.93 -3.66 -7.30
C GLY A 184 25.98 -4.44 -8.10
N ASP A 185 25.98 -5.76 -8.01
CA ASP A 185 26.76 -6.64 -8.91
C ASP A 185 25.87 -7.28 -9.99
N ASP A 186 24.77 -6.60 -10.36
CA ASP A 186 24.00 -6.95 -11.55
C ASP A 186 24.65 -6.31 -12.79
N LYS A 187 25.52 -7.08 -13.45
CA LYS A 187 26.19 -6.72 -14.72
C LYS A 187 25.21 -6.45 -15.89
N SER A 188 23.89 -6.50 -15.67
CA SER A 188 22.89 -6.18 -16.69
C SER A 188 22.48 -4.70 -16.74
N VAL A 189 22.79 -3.89 -15.71
CA VAL A 189 22.40 -2.48 -15.69
C VAL A 189 23.58 -1.59 -16.08
N VAL A 190 23.66 -1.27 -17.37
CA VAL A 190 24.54 -0.21 -17.89
C VAL A 190 24.13 1.11 -17.24
N GLY A 191 24.90 1.57 -16.24
CA GLY A 191 24.71 2.86 -15.56
C GLY A 191 24.24 2.80 -14.10
N GLY A 192 24.43 1.68 -13.39
CA GLY A 192 24.03 1.53 -11.99
C GLY A 192 24.74 2.48 -11.02
N ALA A 193 24.12 3.63 -10.72
CA ALA A 193 24.52 4.45 -9.60
C ALA A 193 24.24 3.66 -8.30
N LEU A 194 25.27 3.37 -7.52
CA LEU A 194 25.12 2.84 -6.16
C LEU A 194 24.16 3.75 -5.38
N SER A 195 23.05 3.20 -4.88
CA SER A 195 22.11 3.95 -4.04
C SER A 195 22.87 4.57 -2.86
N ARG A 196 22.81 5.89 -2.76
CA ARG A 196 23.47 6.68 -1.70
C ARG A 196 22.68 6.68 -0.39
N SER A 197 21.40 6.36 -0.46
CA SER A 197 20.53 6.25 0.70
C SER A 197 19.52 5.11 0.53
N PHE A 198 18.93 4.68 1.64
CA PHE A 198 17.83 3.74 1.70
C PHE A 198 16.69 4.36 2.49
N ARG A 199 15.57 4.64 1.81
CA ARG A 199 14.35 5.13 2.45
C ARG A 199 13.54 3.93 2.94
N LEU A 200 13.36 3.80 4.24
CA LEU A 200 12.54 2.75 4.84
C LEU A 200 11.07 3.17 4.88
N ASP A 201 10.82 4.42 5.24
CA ASP A 201 9.48 5.00 5.34
C ASP A 201 9.52 6.54 5.30
N ASP A 202 8.42 7.19 5.66
CA ASP A 202 8.33 8.65 5.69
C ASP A 202 9.19 9.31 6.80
N GLU A 203 9.55 8.56 7.84
CA GLU A 203 10.30 9.05 9.00
C GLU A 203 11.80 8.69 8.90
N TRP A 204 12.13 7.55 8.26
CA TRP A 204 13.46 6.97 8.26
C TRP A 204 14.07 6.88 6.86
N ASN A 205 15.16 7.61 6.66
CA ASN A 205 16.05 7.50 5.51
C ASN A 205 17.50 7.33 6.00
N PHE A 206 18.16 6.27 5.53
CA PHE A 206 19.51 5.91 5.95
C PHE A 206 20.51 6.26 4.84
N ASP A 207 21.39 7.22 5.09
CA ASP A 207 22.48 7.55 4.17
C ASP A 207 23.64 6.57 4.31
N LYS A 208 24.31 6.28 3.19
CA LYS A 208 25.40 5.29 3.17
C LYS A 208 26.53 5.66 4.14
N GLY A 209 26.82 4.75 5.07
CA GLY A 209 27.89 4.92 6.06
C GLY A 209 27.59 5.91 7.19
N VAL A 210 26.36 6.44 7.28
CA VAL A 210 25.94 7.33 8.36
C VAL A 210 25.23 6.53 9.45
N HIS A 211 25.66 6.73 10.69
CA HIS A 211 24.99 6.17 11.87
C HIS A 211 23.66 6.89 12.09
N THR A 212 22.57 6.14 12.02
CA THR A 212 21.22 6.67 12.28
C THR A 212 20.74 6.10 13.61
N PHE A 213 20.51 6.99 14.59
CA PHE A 213 20.03 6.63 15.93
C PHE A 213 18.54 6.26 15.88
N GLN A 214 18.18 5.17 16.53
CA GLN A 214 16.80 4.68 16.64
C GLN A 214 16.25 4.95 18.04
#